data_AF-A0A1F1I6N6-F1
#
_entry.id   AF-A0A1F1I6N6-F1
#
_cell.length_a   1.000
_cell.length_b   1.000
_cell.length_c   1.000
_cell.angle_alpha   90.00
_cell.angle_beta   90.00
_cell.angle_gamma   90.00
#
_symmetry.space_group_name_H-M   'P 1'
#
loop_
_entity.id
_entity.type
_entity.pdbx_description
1 polymer ?
#
loop_
_entity_poly.entity_id
_entity_poly.type
_entity_poly.pdbx_seq_one_letter_code
_entity_poly.pdbx_strand_id
1 'polypeptide(L)'
;MEGMESTVTSCCDDAEDHADAGHTHGYGEQKQAYLKRLRRIEGQIRGLQRMVDEDVYCIDILTQVSAATKSLRSVSLALVQDHLRHCVAEAAVQADHTGRADIVDAKVAEATAAIGRLLR
;
A
#
# COMPACT_ATOMS: atom_id res chain seq x y z
N MET A 1 -22.04 48.85 -15.04
CA MET A 1 -22.61 48.76 -16.40
C MET A 1 -21.43 48.98 -17.31
N GLU A 2 -20.79 48.00 -17.94
CA GLU A 2 -21.09 46.63 -18.36
C GLU A 2 -19.78 45.81 -18.24
N GLY A 3 -19.80 44.51 -17.93
CA GLY A 3 -19.75 43.44 -18.94
C GLY A 3 -18.29 43.01 -19.18
N MET A 4 -17.83 41.83 -18.74
CA MET A 4 -17.83 40.55 -19.50
C MET A 4 -16.89 40.65 -20.74
N GLU A 5 -15.93 39.78 -21.09
CA GLU A 5 -15.75 38.34 -20.91
C GLU A 5 -14.37 37.94 -21.49
N SER A 6 -13.84 36.80 -21.02
CA SER A 6 -13.03 35.77 -21.73
C SER A 6 -11.91 36.15 -22.72
N THR A 7 -10.70 35.60 -22.49
CA THR A 7 -10.14 34.56 -23.38
C THR A 7 -9.10 33.73 -22.62
N VAL A 8 -9.40 32.44 -22.51
CA VAL A 8 -8.56 31.34 -22.08
C VAL A 8 -7.66 30.91 -23.25
N THR A 9 -6.37 30.67 -22.99
CA THR A 9 -5.47 29.81 -23.78
C THR A 9 -4.44 29.25 -22.79
N SER A 10 -4.69 28.09 -22.14
CA SER A 10 -4.51 26.73 -22.67
C SER A 10 -3.13 26.50 -23.28
N CYS A 11 -2.31 25.69 -22.60
CA CYS A 11 -1.21 24.84 -23.09
C CYS A 11 -0.49 24.34 -21.82
N CYS A 12 -0.86 23.13 -21.35
CA CYS A 12 -0.11 21.87 -21.55
C CYS A 12 0.79 21.61 -20.31
N ASP A 13 0.88 20.43 -19.71
CA ASP A 13 0.72 19.08 -20.24
C ASP A 13 0.16 18.14 -19.17
N ASP A 14 -0.62 17.20 -19.69
CA ASP A 14 -1.35 16.12 -19.06
C ASP A 14 -0.46 15.21 -18.19
N ALA A 15 -0.71 15.22 -16.88
CA ALA A 15 -0.31 14.12 -16.02
C ALA A 15 -1.35 13.00 -16.20
N GLU A 16 -1.07 12.15 -17.18
CA GLU A 16 -1.87 11.03 -17.63
C GLU A 16 -2.48 10.24 -16.47
N ASP A 17 -3.81 10.25 -16.46
CA ASP A 17 -4.69 9.38 -15.70
C ASP A 17 -4.46 7.94 -16.16
N HIS A 18 -3.58 7.22 -15.45
CA HIS A 18 -3.52 5.76 -15.57
C HIS A 18 -4.77 5.17 -14.91
N ALA A 19 -5.85 5.18 -15.68
CA ALA A 19 -7.00 4.31 -15.50
C ALA A 19 -6.55 2.85 -15.66
N ASP A 20 -6.05 2.27 -14.56
CA ASP A 20 -5.81 0.83 -14.44
C ASP A 20 -7.17 0.13 -14.35
N ALA A 21 -7.58 -0.46 -15.46
CA ALA A 21 -8.75 -1.31 -15.54
C ALA A 21 -8.48 -2.62 -14.78
N GLY A 22 -9.15 -2.81 -13.64
CA GLY A 22 -9.58 -4.16 -13.24
C GLY A 22 -9.13 -4.72 -11.90
N HIS A 23 -8.57 -3.94 -10.97
CA HIS A 23 -8.43 -4.36 -9.58
C HIS A 23 -8.93 -3.27 -8.62
N THR A 24 -10.12 -3.44 -8.05
CA THR A 24 -10.56 -2.65 -6.90
C THR A 24 -9.55 -2.91 -5.78
N HIS A 25 -8.58 -2.01 -5.63
CA HIS A 25 -7.55 -2.15 -4.62
C HIS A 25 -8.21 -2.08 -3.24
N GLY A 26 -8.27 -3.21 -2.55
CA GLY A 26 -8.86 -3.32 -1.21
C GLY A 26 -8.26 -2.38 -0.15
N TYR A 27 -7.22 -1.60 -0.46
CA TYR A 27 -6.70 -0.55 0.42
C TYR A 27 -7.27 0.86 0.13
N GLY A 28 -8.24 1.00 -0.79
CA GLY A 28 -8.74 2.31 -1.26
C GLY A 28 -9.07 3.30 -0.14
N GLU A 29 -9.81 2.88 0.88
CA GLU A 29 -10.16 3.72 2.04
C GLU A 29 -8.97 4.04 2.95
N GLN A 30 -7.97 3.15 3.03
CA GLN A 30 -6.79 3.29 3.89
C GLN A 30 -5.54 3.77 3.15
N LYS A 31 -5.65 4.11 1.86
CA LYS A 31 -4.52 4.52 1.00
C LYS A 31 -3.66 5.61 1.66
N GLN A 32 -4.29 6.64 2.22
CA GLN A 32 -3.56 7.74 2.88
C GLN A 32 -2.83 7.28 4.15
N ALA A 33 -3.41 6.34 4.91
CA ALA A 33 -2.77 5.78 6.09
C ALA A 33 -1.53 4.94 5.71
N TYR A 34 -1.61 4.15 4.64
CA TYR A 34 -0.46 3.41 4.11
C TYR A 34 0.64 4.34 3.63
N LEU A 35 0.30 5.35 2.82
CA LEU A 35 1.28 6.35 2.36
C LEU A 35 1.97 7.06 3.52
N LYS A 36 1.22 7.43 4.58
CA LYS A 36 1.80 8.04 5.77
C LYS A 36 2.79 7.13 6.49
N ARG A 37 2.48 5.83 6.62
CA ARG A 37 3.39 4.83 7.22
C ARG A 37 4.65 4.65 6.36
N LEU A 38 4.48 4.53 5.04
CA LEU A 38 5.58 4.37 4.10
C LEU A 38 6.53 5.58 4.08
N ARG A 39 6.00 6.82 4.06
CA ARG A 39 6.82 8.04 4.18
C ARG A 39 7.61 8.11 5.48
N ARG A 40 7.06 7.59 6.59
CA ARG A 40 7.79 7.48 7.85
C ARG A 40 8.95 6.48 7.74
N ILE A 41 8.71 5.32 7.13
CA ILE A 41 9.73 4.29 6.90
C ILE A 41 10.85 4.84 6.02
N GLU A 42 10.51 5.55 4.95
CA GLU A 42 11.47 6.23 4.07
C GLU A 42 12.39 7.19 4.85
N GLY A 43 11.82 7.94 5.81
CA GLY A 43 12.59 8.75 6.75
C GLY A 43 13.53 7.95 7.65
N GLN A 44 13.13 6.76 8.09
CA GLN A 44 13.99 5.83 8.83
C GLN A 44 15.16 5.34 7.96
N ILE A 45 14.91 4.99 6.69
CA ILE A 45 15.96 4.56 5.76
C ILE A 45 16.97 5.68 5.51
N ARG A 46 16.49 6.92 5.29
CA ARG A 46 17.39 8.08 5.20
C ARG A 46 18.19 8.31 6.49
N GLY A 47 17.59 8.02 7.64
CA GLY A 47 18.28 8.06 8.93
C GLY A 47 19.42 7.05 9.00
N LEU A 48 19.17 5.80 8.59
CA LEU A 48 20.19 4.76 8.52
C LEU A 48 21.36 5.15 7.61
N GLN A 49 21.08 5.74 6.44
CA GLN A 49 22.12 6.23 5.54
C GLN A 49 23.04 7.25 6.21
N ARG A 50 22.48 8.24 6.92
CA ARG A 50 23.26 9.23 7.67
C ARG A 50 24.07 8.59 8.80
N MET A 51 23.49 7.65 9.54
CA MET A 51 24.21 6.95 10.60
C MET A 51 25.44 6.20 10.08
N VAL A 52 25.36 5.62 8.89
CA VAL A 52 26.51 4.97 8.25
C VAL A 52 27.54 6.00 7.79
N ASP A 53 27.09 7.10 7.18
CA ASP A 53 27.95 8.21 6.72
C ASP A 53 28.71 8.89 7.87
N GLU A 54 28.08 8.96 9.04
CA GLU A 54 28.61 9.56 10.28
C GLU A 54 29.38 8.55 11.16
N ASP A 55 29.67 7.34 10.65
CA ASP A 55 30.38 6.28 11.39
C ASP A 55 29.76 5.94 12.77
N VAL A 56 28.44 5.99 12.87
CA VAL A 56 27.70 5.70 14.12
C VAL A 56 27.93 4.26 14.56
N TYR A 57 27.97 4.05 15.87
CA TYR A 57 28.18 2.74 16.47
C TYR A 57 27.20 1.68 15.93
N CYS A 58 27.75 0.54 15.52
CA CYS A 58 27.01 -0.48 14.78
C CYS A 58 25.77 -1.00 15.53
N ILE A 59 25.79 -1.05 16.86
CA ILE A 59 24.65 -1.50 17.66
C ILE A 59 23.46 -0.53 17.56
N ASP A 60 23.73 0.77 17.44
CA ASP A 60 22.68 1.78 17.28
C ASP A 60 22.06 1.70 15.88
N ILE A 61 22.89 1.47 14.86
CA ILE A 61 22.42 1.21 13.48
C ILE A 61 21.53 -0.03 13.46
N LEU A 62 21.94 -1.15 14.07
CA LEU A 62 21.15 -2.38 14.15
C LEU A 62 19.82 -2.18 14.89
N THR A 63 19.80 -1.31 15.90
CA THR A 63 18.57 -0.91 16.60
C THR A 63 17.61 -0.19 15.66
N GLN A 64 18.10 0.76 14.86
CA GLN A 64 17.28 1.47 13.87
C GLN A 64 16.83 0.56 12.70
N VAL A 65 17.68 -0.36 12.25
CA VAL A 65 17.30 -1.40 11.26
C VAL A 65 16.14 -2.23 11.78
N SER A 66 16.20 -2.65 13.05
CA SER A 66 15.14 -3.40 13.71
C SER A 66 13.84 -2.59 13.78
N ALA A 67 13.92 -1.29 14.07
CA ALA A 67 12.78 -0.39 14.08
C ALA A 67 12.14 -0.23 12.68
N ALA A 68 12.95 -0.04 11.63
CA ALA A 68 12.47 0.05 10.25
C ALA A 68 11.80 -1.26 9.79
N THR A 69 12.42 -2.40 10.12
CA THR A 69 11.88 -3.74 9.81
C THR A 69 10.53 -3.96 10.50
N LYS A 70 10.39 -3.54 11.77
CA LYS A 70 9.11 -3.61 12.49
C LYS A 70 8.03 -2.76 11.83
N SER A 71 8.36 -1.55 11.38
CA SER A 71 7.43 -0.70 10.64
C SER A 71 6.97 -1.34 9.32
N LEU A 72 7.88 -1.94 8.55
CA LEU A 72 7.57 -2.65 7.31
C LEU A 72 6.66 -3.86 7.54
N ARG A 73 6.94 -4.65 8.58
CA ARG A 73 6.09 -5.79 8.99
C ARG A 73 4.68 -5.33 9.38
N SER A 74 4.56 -4.20 10.09
CA SER A 74 3.27 -3.62 10.45
C SER A 74 2.45 -3.19 9.23
N VAL A 75 3.09 -2.58 8.22
CA VAL A 75 2.42 -2.24 6.96
C VAL A 75 1.96 -3.50 6.23
N SER A 76 2.83 -4.50 6.14
CA SER A 76 2.54 -5.76 5.44
C SER A 76 1.36 -6.50 6.08
N LEU A 77 1.30 -6.56 7.42
CA LEU A 77 0.18 -7.17 8.13
C LEU A 77 -1.14 -6.43 7.89
N ALA A 78 -1.11 -5.09 7.92
CA ALA A 78 -2.30 -4.29 7.66
C ALA A 78 -2.85 -4.52 6.23
N LEU A 79 -1.98 -4.60 5.23
CA LEU A 79 -2.39 -4.89 3.84
C LEU A 79 -3.03 -6.27 3.71
N VAL A 80 -2.49 -7.29 4.39
CA VAL A 80 -3.10 -8.62 4.41
C VAL A 80 -4.47 -8.59 5.09
N GLN A 81 -4.62 -7.88 6.20
CA GLN A 81 -5.90 -7.74 6.89
C GLN A 81 -6.95 -7.08 5.99
N ASP A 82 -6.59 -6.02 5.26
CA ASP A 82 -7.49 -5.37 4.31
C ASP A 82 -7.85 -6.30 3.14
N HIS A 83 -6.89 -7.08 2.63
CA HIS A 83 -7.16 -8.08 1.59
C HIS A 83 -8.15 -9.15 2.05
N LEU A 84 -7.99 -9.67 3.27
CA LEU A 84 -8.94 -10.62 3.85
C LEU A 84 -10.33 -10.00 4.06
N ARG A 85 -10.39 -8.73 4.47
CA ARG A 85 -11.67 -8.04 4.71
C ARG A 85 -12.45 -7.78 3.41
N HIS A 86 -11.77 -7.43 2.32
CA HIS A 86 -12.45 -7.05 1.08
C HIS A 86 -12.48 -8.20 0.08
N CYS A 87 -11.31 -8.71 -0.33
CA CYS A 87 -11.24 -9.68 -1.42
C CYS A 87 -11.82 -11.06 -1.05
N VAL A 88 -11.64 -11.51 0.20
CA VAL A 88 -12.24 -12.79 0.64
C VAL A 88 -13.74 -12.63 0.92
N ALA A 89 -14.17 -11.50 1.49
CA ALA A 89 -15.59 -11.22 1.70
C ALA A 89 -16.36 -11.09 0.38
N GLU A 90 -15.80 -10.38 -0.60
CA GLU A 90 -16.35 -10.28 -1.96
C GLU A 90 -16.38 -11.65 -2.64
N ALA A 91 -15.33 -12.47 -2.49
CA ALA A 91 -15.31 -13.83 -3.00
C ALA A 91 -16.39 -14.72 -2.38
N ALA A 92 -16.69 -14.56 -1.08
CA ALA A 92 -17.77 -15.29 -0.42
C ALA A 92 -19.14 -14.90 -0.97
N VAL A 93 -19.41 -13.60 -1.13
CA VAL A 93 -20.64 -13.10 -1.76
C VAL A 93 -20.77 -13.61 -3.20
N GLN A 94 -19.68 -13.58 -3.97
CA GLN A 94 -19.66 -14.10 -5.34
C GLN A 94 -19.91 -15.61 -5.38
N ALA A 95 -19.32 -16.37 -4.46
CA ALA A 95 -19.53 -17.81 -4.35
C ALA A 95 -21.00 -18.15 -4.09
N ASP A 96 -21.68 -17.41 -3.20
CA ASP A 96 -23.11 -17.58 -2.93
C ASP A 96 -23.97 -17.33 -4.18
N HIS A 97 -23.63 -16.30 -4.97
CA HIS A 97 -24.36 -15.97 -6.21
C HIS A 97 -24.12 -16.96 -7.36
N THR A 98 -22.94 -17.59 -7.41
CA THR A 98 -22.51 -18.42 -8.55
C THR A 98 -22.49 -19.91 -8.25
N GLY A 99 -22.64 -20.32 -6.98
CA GLY A 99 -22.48 -21.69 -6.51
C GLY A 99 -21.03 -22.20 -6.55
N ARG A 100 -20.05 -21.30 -6.75
CA ARG A 100 -18.63 -21.61 -6.97
C ARG A 100 -17.80 -21.38 -5.69
N ALA A 101 -17.77 -22.37 -4.81
CA ALA A 101 -17.01 -22.29 -3.56
C ALA A 101 -15.48 -22.19 -3.78
N ASP A 102 -14.97 -22.65 -4.93
CA ASP A 102 -13.54 -22.62 -5.31
C ASP A 102 -12.94 -21.20 -5.31
N ILE A 103 -13.76 -20.18 -5.53
CA ILE A 103 -13.31 -18.77 -5.60
C ILE A 103 -12.79 -18.30 -4.24
N VAL A 104 -13.43 -18.72 -3.14
CA VAL A 104 -13.01 -18.36 -1.77
C VAL A 104 -11.69 -19.05 -1.45
N ASP A 105 -11.59 -20.35 -1.72
CA ASP A 105 -10.38 -21.13 -1.45
C ASP A 105 -9.15 -20.57 -2.19
N ALA A 106 -9.33 -20.14 -3.43
CA ALA A 106 -8.27 -19.49 -4.21
C ALA A 106 -7.77 -18.19 -3.55
N LYS A 107 -8.68 -17.35 -3.03
CA LYS A 107 -8.33 -16.09 -2.35
C LYS A 107 -7.67 -16.31 -0.99
N VAL A 108 -8.14 -17.31 -0.24
CA VAL A 108 -7.50 -17.72 1.01
C VAL A 108 -6.08 -18.23 0.74
N ALA A 109 -5.89 -19.07 -0.27
CA ALA A 109 -4.57 -19.58 -0.65
C ALA A 109 -3.60 -18.47 -1.06
N GLU A 110 -4.07 -17.46 -1.80
CA GLU A 110 -3.30 -16.25 -2.16
C GLU A 110 -2.80 -15.52 -0.90
N ALA A 111 -3.71 -15.25 0.05
CA ALA A 111 -3.38 -14.57 1.30
C ALA A 111 -2.41 -15.38 2.17
N THR A 112 -2.63 -16.70 2.31
CA THR A 112 -1.75 -17.59 3.08
C THR A 112 -0.35 -17.63 2.47
N ALA A 113 -0.22 -17.68 1.15
CA ALA A 113 1.08 -17.63 0.48
C ALA A 113 1.82 -16.30 0.73
N ALA A 114 1.10 -15.18 0.78
CA ALA A 114 1.67 -13.88 1.13
C ALA A 114 2.14 -13.81 2.59
N ILE A 115 1.34 -14.30 3.54
CA ILE A 115 1.73 -14.39 4.95
C ILE A 115 2.96 -15.31 5.11
N GLY A 116 3.02 -16.42 4.38
CA GLY A 116 4.16 -17.32 4.38
C GLY A 116 5.47 -16.67 3.90
N ARG A 117 5.40 -15.62 3.06
CA ARG A 117 6.58 -14.81 2.69
C ARG A 117 7.00 -13.84 3.79
N LEU A 118 6.05 -13.33 4.57
CA LEU A 118 6.27 -12.36 5.66
C LEU A 118 6.98 -12.99 6.87
N LEU A 119 6.73 -14.28 7.12
CA LEU A 119 7.27 -15.01 8.27
C LEU A 119 8.67 -15.59 8.05
N ARG A 120 9.23 -15.48 6.83
CA ARG A 120 10.60 -15.89 6.52
C ARG A 120 11.56 -14.74 6.80
#